data_AF-A0A0C2WGW4-F1
#
_entry.id   AF-A0A0C2WGW4-F1
#
_cell.length_a   1.000
_cell.length_b   1.000
_cell.length_c   1.000
_cell.angle_alpha   90.00
_cell.angle_beta   90.00
_cell.angle_gamma   90.00
#
_symmetry.space_group_name_H-M   'P 1'
#
loop_
_entity.id
_entity.type
_entity.pdbx_description
1 polymer ?
#
loop_
_entity_poly.entity_id
_entity_poly.type
_entity_poly.pdbx_seq_one_letter_code
_entity_poly.pdbx_strand_id
1 'polypeptide(L)'
;MLDELAKFVFTFPFIVRNPSETRVGPTYPHPDKCVHKFLTTFGNTETKAEAGYYKFFSYLFVRALSIIKECDRRSESLPEWWRSYLAKPNNRERLYSEAVKFAESSLTPNPQKGEKELFKVIPSPVLKKEAVKAVIYFDEAHELSNYQVGPGQKNRLEVLYSCLDIFLSCPLMFISTSTTSSLYQMATPLCSKSDR
;
A
#
# COMPACT_ATOMS: atom_id res chain seq x y z
N MET A 1 6.08 -5.03 -15.52
CA MET A 1 4.98 -4.04 -15.57
C MET A 1 5.16 -2.96 -14.51
N LEU A 2 5.15 -3.30 -13.22
CA LEU A 2 5.38 -2.35 -12.12
C LEU A 2 6.66 -1.53 -12.28
N ASP A 3 7.78 -2.18 -12.62
CA ASP A 3 9.07 -1.50 -12.75
C ASP A 3 9.09 -0.43 -13.85
N GLU A 4 8.40 -0.68 -14.97
CA GLU A 4 8.26 0.29 -16.05
C GLU A 4 7.34 1.44 -15.68
N LEU A 5 6.20 1.16 -15.02
CA LEU A 5 5.28 2.20 -14.54
C LEU A 5 5.98 3.15 -13.56
N ALA A 6 6.79 2.60 -12.65
CA ALA A 6 7.49 3.35 -11.61
C ALA A 6 8.54 4.33 -12.16
N LYS A 7 8.98 4.19 -13.42
CA LYS A 7 9.85 5.17 -14.09
C LYS A 7 9.13 6.48 -14.42
N PHE A 8 7.81 6.42 -14.62
CA PHE A 8 7.02 7.56 -15.09
C PHE A 8 6.01 8.09 -14.07
N VAL A 9 5.56 7.24 -13.13
CA VAL A 9 4.57 7.59 -12.11
C VAL A 9 5.11 7.28 -10.72
N PHE A 10 4.96 8.22 -9.78
CA PHE A 10 5.44 8.07 -8.42
C PHE A 10 4.72 6.89 -7.75
N THR A 11 5.42 5.81 -7.43
CA THR A 11 4.78 4.53 -7.07
C THR A 11 5.24 4.03 -5.71
N PHE A 12 4.30 3.55 -4.88
CA PHE A 12 4.55 2.77 -3.67
C PHE A 12 4.25 1.29 -3.95
N PRO A 13 5.28 0.45 -4.19
CA PRO A 13 5.08 -0.97 -4.44
C PRO A 13 5.05 -1.78 -3.14
N PHE A 14 3.99 -2.55 -2.93
CA PHE A 14 3.84 -3.52 -1.85
C PHE A 14 3.77 -4.92 -2.42
N ILE A 15 4.67 -5.80 -1.98
CA ILE A 15 4.67 -7.21 -2.36
C ILE A 15 4.09 -8.00 -1.20
N VAL A 16 2.79 -8.34 -1.31
CA VAL A 16 1.99 -8.93 -0.22
C VAL A 16 2.12 -10.44 -0.17
N ARG A 17 2.89 -11.05 -1.07
CA ARG A 17 3.17 -12.49 -1.11
C ARG A 17 3.58 -13.04 0.25
N ASN A 18 3.07 -14.21 0.60
CA ASN A 18 3.52 -14.94 1.77
C ASN A 18 5.04 -15.22 1.72
N PRO A 19 5.83 -14.76 2.71
CA PRO A 19 7.27 -14.98 2.73
C PRO A 19 7.69 -16.46 2.69
N SER A 20 6.87 -17.39 3.19
CA SER A 20 7.18 -18.83 3.17
C SER A 20 7.03 -19.47 1.79
N GLU A 21 6.27 -18.83 0.90
CA GLU A 21 6.02 -19.31 -0.47
C GLU A 21 7.03 -18.75 -1.48
N THR A 22 7.94 -17.91 -1.00
CA THR A 22 9.05 -17.43 -1.81
C THR A 22 10.02 -18.58 -2.01
N ARG A 23 9.92 -19.25 -3.16
CA ARG A 23 10.89 -20.27 -3.57
C ARG A 23 12.29 -19.67 -3.50
N VAL A 24 13.24 -20.45 -2.96
CA VAL A 24 14.66 -20.09 -2.89
C VAL A 24 15.17 -19.88 -4.32
N GLY A 25 15.12 -18.65 -4.79
CA GLY A 25 15.42 -18.27 -6.17
C GLY A 25 15.39 -16.74 -6.34
N PRO A 26 15.86 -16.21 -7.47
CA PRO A 26 16.05 -14.78 -7.71
C PRO A 26 14.72 -14.05 -8.04
N THR A 27 13.60 -14.48 -7.45
CA THR A 27 12.30 -13.84 -7.64
C THR A 27 12.33 -12.46 -7.00
N TYR A 28 12.70 -11.49 -7.83
CA TYR A 28 12.63 -10.06 -7.55
C TYR A 28 11.28 -9.52 -8.05
N PRO A 29 10.62 -8.62 -7.31
CA PRO A 29 10.98 -8.12 -5.98
C PRO A 29 10.65 -9.10 -4.84
N HIS A 30 11.47 -9.09 -3.78
CA HIS A 30 11.22 -9.89 -2.58
C HIS A 30 9.97 -9.41 -1.82
N PRO A 31 9.28 -10.30 -1.08
CA PRO A 31 8.14 -9.91 -0.26
C PRO A 31 8.49 -8.88 0.81
N ASP A 32 7.57 -7.96 1.05
CA ASP A 32 7.69 -6.98 2.12
C ASP A 32 7.21 -7.62 3.44
N LYS A 33 8.06 -8.47 4.05
CA LYS A 33 7.69 -9.34 5.17
C LYS A 33 6.98 -8.60 6.32
N CYS A 34 7.46 -7.41 6.68
CA CYS A 34 6.84 -6.60 7.74
C CYS A 34 5.45 -6.09 7.34
N VAL A 35 5.29 -5.66 6.09
CA VAL A 35 4.00 -5.19 5.54
C VAL A 35 3.02 -6.36 5.44
N HIS A 36 3.45 -7.51 4.90
CA HIS A 36 2.63 -8.71 4.83
C HIS A 36 2.13 -9.11 6.22
N LYS A 37 3.03 -9.23 7.20
CA LYS A 37 2.66 -9.57 8.59
C LYS A 37 1.68 -8.55 9.17
N PHE A 38 1.96 -7.27 8.99
CA PHE A 38 1.10 -6.19 9.49
C PHE A 38 -0.30 -6.27 8.86
N LEU A 39 -0.40 -6.32 7.53
CA LEU A 39 -1.68 -6.39 6.83
C LEU A 39 -2.47 -7.65 7.17
N THR A 40 -1.82 -8.78 7.42
CA THR A 40 -2.53 -10.06 7.70
C THR A 40 -2.95 -10.22 9.16
N THR A 41 -2.21 -9.63 10.12
CA THR A 41 -2.39 -9.93 11.55
C THR A 41 -2.79 -8.73 12.42
N PHE A 42 -2.61 -7.50 11.96
CA PHE A 42 -2.80 -6.33 12.83
C PHE A 42 -4.28 -6.04 13.12
N GLY A 43 -4.63 -5.90 14.40
CA GLY A 43 -5.99 -5.60 14.83
C GLY A 43 -6.91 -6.84 14.76
N ASN A 44 -7.64 -7.09 15.85
CA ASN A 44 -8.55 -8.23 15.99
C ASN A 44 -10.03 -7.86 15.77
N THR A 45 -10.28 -6.64 15.31
CA THR A 45 -11.61 -6.14 14.92
C THR A 45 -11.45 -5.26 13.69
N GLU A 46 -12.49 -5.17 12.85
CA GLU A 46 -12.48 -4.34 11.63
C GLU A 46 -12.00 -2.92 11.93
N THR A 47 -12.58 -2.26 12.93
CA THR A 47 -12.21 -0.90 13.33
C THR A 47 -10.73 -0.75 13.72
N LYS A 48 -10.15 -1.74 14.40
CA LYS A 48 -8.72 -1.69 14.77
C LYS A 48 -7.82 -1.91 13.56
N ALA A 49 -8.21 -2.82 12.67
CA ALA A 49 -7.49 -3.07 11.43
C ALA A 49 -7.52 -1.84 10.51
N GLU A 50 -8.70 -1.24 10.29
CA GLU A 50 -8.87 0.00 9.53
C GLU A 50 -8.04 1.15 10.10
N ALA A 51 -8.13 1.39 11.42
CA ALA A 51 -7.34 2.43 12.09
C ALA A 51 -5.82 2.19 11.93
N GLY A 52 -5.39 0.93 12.00
CA GLY A 52 -3.99 0.54 11.75
C GLY A 52 -3.54 0.86 10.34
N TYR A 53 -4.30 0.42 9.34
CA TYR A 53 -3.98 0.64 7.92
C TYR A 53 -3.93 2.13 7.60
N TYR A 54 -4.88 2.89 8.14
CA TYR A 54 -4.92 4.33 7.96
C TYR A 54 -3.68 5.01 8.56
N LYS A 55 -3.28 4.63 9.79
CA LYS A 55 -2.03 5.13 10.41
C LYS A 55 -0.80 4.77 9.58
N PHE A 56 -0.76 3.55 9.05
CA PHE A 56 0.33 3.07 8.20
C PHE A 56 0.48 3.94 6.95
N PHE A 57 -0.57 4.14 6.16
CA PHE A 57 -0.51 4.97 4.95
C PHE A 57 -0.20 6.44 5.26
N SER A 58 -0.81 6.98 6.32
CA SER A 58 -0.57 8.37 6.74
C SER A 58 0.91 8.60 7.05
N TYR A 59 1.53 7.72 7.85
CA TYR A 59 2.94 7.82 8.18
C TYR A 59 3.83 7.58 6.96
N LEU A 60 3.50 6.59 6.13
CA LEU A 60 4.24 6.31 4.91
C LEU A 60 4.34 7.55 4.02
N PHE A 61 3.23 8.29 3.85
CA PHE A 61 3.24 9.52 3.05
C PHE A 61 4.06 10.64 3.68
N VAL A 62 3.96 10.84 5.00
CA VAL A 62 4.80 11.81 5.73
C VAL A 62 6.27 11.46 5.56
N ARG A 63 6.63 10.19 5.73
CA ARG A 63 8.02 9.74 5.68
C ARG A 63 8.59 9.85 4.26
N ALA A 64 7.81 9.46 3.25
CA ALA A 64 8.17 9.65 1.86
C ALA A 64 8.42 11.13 1.54
N LEU A 65 7.55 12.03 2.01
CA LEU A 65 7.72 13.47 1.84
C LEU A 65 9.02 13.98 2.49
N SER A 66 9.36 13.50 3.69
CA SER A 66 10.63 13.84 4.38
C SER A 66 11.83 13.44 3.53
N ILE A 67 11.83 12.20 3.04
CA ILE A 67 12.89 11.64 2.19
C ILE A 67 13.05 12.46 0.89
N ILE A 68 11.93 12.86 0.27
CA ILE A 68 11.96 13.67 -0.95
C ILE A 68 12.55 15.06 -0.67
N LYS A 69 12.19 15.69 0.46
CA LYS A 69 12.70 17.02 0.85
C LYS A 69 14.17 17.02 1.23
N GLU A 70 14.66 15.93 1.82
CA GLU A 70 16.06 15.74 2.21
C GLU A 70 16.98 15.41 1.02
N CYS A 71 16.42 15.07 -0.15
CA CYS A 71 17.21 14.68 -1.30
C CYS A 71 17.67 15.87 -2.15
N ASP A 72 18.97 15.89 -2.47
CA ASP A 72 19.52 16.68 -3.57
C ASP A 72 19.22 15.98 -4.92
N ARG A 73 18.23 16.49 -5.66
CA ARG A 73 17.77 15.89 -6.93
C ARG A 73 18.62 16.39 -8.09
N ARG A 74 19.66 15.64 -8.43
CA ARG A 74 20.51 15.93 -9.60
C ARG A 74 19.86 15.35 -10.85
N SER A 75 19.16 16.20 -11.60
CA SER A 75 18.60 15.98 -12.96
C SER A 75 17.54 14.87 -13.18
N GLU A 76 17.33 13.93 -12.27
CA GLU A 76 16.31 12.87 -12.43
C GLU A 76 14.87 13.35 -12.17
N SER A 77 13.92 12.76 -12.91
CA SER A 77 12.49 12.94 -12.62
C SER A 77 12.13 12.35 -11.25
N LEU A 78 11.08 12.86 -10.59
CA LEU A 78 10.75 12.40 -9.23
C LEU A 78 10.36 10.92 -9.18
N PRO A 79 9.53 10.40 -10.11
CA PRO A 79 9.21 8.98 -10.16
C PRO A 79 10.44 8.09 -10.32
N GLU A 80 11.31 8.43 -11.27
CA GLU A 80 12.53 7.66 -11.55
C GLU A 80 13.49 7.66 -10.37
N TRP A 81 13.70 8.83 -9.76
CA TRP A 81 14.52 8.95 -8.56
C TRP A 81 13.95 8.12 -7.41
N TRP A 82 12.64 8.21 -7.17
CA TRP A 82 11.97 7.47 -6.10
C TRP A 82 12.05 5.95 -6.30
N ARG A 83 11.83 5.49 -7.54
CA ARG A 83 12.04 4.09 -7.93
C ARG A 83 13.47 3.65 -7.60
N SER A 84 14.47 4.42 -8.04
CA SER A 84 15.88 4.14 -7.77
C SER A 84 16.21 4.17 -6.27
N TYR A 85 15.60 5.08 -5.51
CA TYR A 85 15.73 5.14 -4.06
C TYR A 85 15.21 3.86 -3.40
N LEU A 86 14.02 3.39 -3.77
CA LEU A 86 13.43 2.17 -3.21
C LEU A 86 14.17 0.90 -3.64
N ALA A 87 14.80 0.89 -4.82
CA ALA A 87 15.58 -0.25 -5.31
C ALA A 87 16.92 -0.42 -4.58
N LYS A 88 17.45 0.63 -3.92
CA LYS A 88 18.67 0.52 -3.12
C LYS A 88 18.46 -0.40 -1.91
N PRO A 89 19.46 -1.21 -1.52
CA PRO A 89 19.37 -2.10 -0.36
C PRO A 89 18.88 -1.36 0.88
N ASN A 90 18.02 -2.00 1.66
CA ASN A 90 17.45 -1.53 2.93
C ASN A 90 16.51 -0.32 2.87
N ASN A 91 16.48 0.48 1.79
CA ASN A 91 15.66 1.70 1.76
C ASN A 91 14.16 1.40 1.83
N ARG A 92 13.67 0.51 0.95
CA ARG A 92 12.26 0.11 0.95
C ARG A 92 11.87 -0.60 2.25
N GLU A 93 12.69 -1.55 2.70
CA GLU A 93 12.46 -2.28 3.94
C GLU A 93 12.42 -1.34 5.15
N ARG A 94 13.35 -0.38 5.24
CA ARG A 94 13.40 0.61 6.31
C ARG A 94 12.17 1.49 6.30
N LEU A 95 11.82 2.06 5.14
CA LEU A 95 10.64 2.92 4.99
C LEU A 95 9.37 2.20 5.47
N TYR A 96 9.16 0.97 5.02
CA TYR A 96 7.97 0.20 5.36
C TYR A 96 7.97 -0.26 6.81
N SER A 97 9.13 -0.68 7.33
CA SER A 97 9.24 -1.09 8.74
C SER A 97 9.04 0.08 9.71
N GLU A 98 9.50 1.29 9.36
CA GLU A 98 9.23 2.52 10.13
C GLU A 98 7.71 2.81 10.14
N ALA A 99 7.04 2.68 9.00
CA ALA A 99 5.58 2.86 8.90
C ALA A 99 4.77 1.82 9.69
N VAL A 100 5.17 0.55 9.65
CA VAL A 100 4.55 -0.52 10.45
C VAL A 100 4.73 -0.24 11.94
N LYS A 101 5.96 0.05 12.40
CA LYS A 101 6.24 0.36 13.80
C LYS A 101 5.43 1.56 14.30
N PHE A 102 5.28 2.59 13.47
CA PHE A 102 4.45 3.74 13.81
C PHE A 102 2.97 3.33 13.96
N ALA A 103 2.44 2.57 12.99
CA ALA A 103 1.05 2.13 13.00
C ALA A 103 0.72 1.23 14.22
N GLU A 104 1.67 0.38 14.61
CA GLU A 104 1.56 -0.51 15.77
C GLU A 104 1.71 0.23 17.12
N SER A 105 2.25 1.43 17.14
CA SER A 105 2.49 2.17 18.38
C SER A 105 1.18 2.65 19.03
N SER A 106 1.06 2.39 20.34
CA SER A 106 -0.09 2.74 21.18
C SER A 106 -0.20 4.25 21.47
N LEU A 107 0.86 5.02 21.18
CA LEU A 107 0.88 6.46 21.32
C LEU A 107 0.09 7.04 20.13
N THR A 108 -1.13 7.49 20.35
CA THR A 108 -1.84 8.27 19.35
C THR A 108 -1.00 9.51 18.99
N PRO A 109 -0.88 9.82 17.70
CA PRO A 109 -1.20 11.18 17.30
C PRO A 109 -2.35 11.14 16.31
N ASN A 110 -3.14 12.21 16.36
CA ASN A 110 -4.11 12.56 15.33
C ASN A 110 -3.58 12.26 13.92
N PRO A 111 -4.43 11.87 12.97
CA PRO A 111 -4.10 11.84 11.55
C PRO A 111 -3.46 13.16 11.11
N GLN A 112 -2.14 13.24 11.04
CA GLN A 112 -1.51 14.42 10.50
C GLN A 112 -1.58 14.32 8.98
N LYS A 113 -2.09 15.42 8.38
CA LYS A 113 -2.27 15.83 6.97
C LYS A 113 -1.12 15.52 5.97
N GLY A 114 -0.39 14.42 6.11
CA GLY A 114 0.75 14.05 5.27
C GLY A 114 0.38 13.80 3.82
N GLU A 115 -0.80 13.23 3.58
CA GLU A 115 -1.35 12.98 2.24
C GLU A 115 -1.38 14.27 1.39
N LYS A 116 -1.95 15.36 1.93
CA LYS A 116 -2.13 16.63 1.21
C LYS A 116 -0.79 17.28 0.87
N GLU A 117 0.18 17.19 1.76
CA GLU A 117 1.50 17.77 1.56
C GLU A 117 2.36 16.95 0.60
N LEU A 118 2.25 15.62 0.60
CA LEU A 118 2.91 14.77 -0.37
C LEU A 118 2.45 15.10 -1.79
N PHE A 119 1.14 15.22 -2.01
CA PHE A 119 0.59 15.52 -3.34
C PHE A 119 0.89 16.93 -3.85
N LYS A 120 1.35 17.85 -3.00
CA LYS A 120 1.87 19.15 -3.46
C LYS A 120 3.26 19.02 -4.06
N VAL A 121 4.09 18.12 -3.54
CA VAL A 121 5.48 17.93 -3.97
C VAL A 121 5.59 16.98 -5.15
N ILE A 122 4.65 16.05 -5.30
CA ILE A 122 4.61 15.18 -6.47
C ILE A 122 4.14 16.01 -7.69
N PRO A 123 4.99 16.17 -8.72
CA PRO A 123 4.63 16.91 -9.91
C PRO A 123 3.47 16.22 -10.62
N SER A 124 2.49 17.01 -11.04
CA SER A 124 1.41 16.51 -11.89
C SER A 124 1.98 16.24 -13.28
N PRO A 125 1.73 15.07 -13.90
CA PRO A 125 2.01 14.91 -15.31
C PRO A 125 1.17 15.95 -16.08
N VAL A 126 1.88 16.79 -16.83
CA VAL A 126 1.39 18.04 -17.42
C VAL A 126 0.13 17.81 -18.29
N LEU A 127 -1.04 18.33 -17.84
CA LEU A 127 -2.07 19.09 -18.60
C LEU A 127 -3.46 19.13 -17.93
N LYS A 128 -3.75 18.34 -16.89
CA LYS A 128 -5.06 18.37 -16.21
C LYS A 128 -4.92 18.35 -14.68
N LYS A 129 -5.69 19.22 -14.01
CA LYS A 129 -5.80 19.31 -12.53
C LYS A 129 -6.19 17.98 -11.85
N GLU A 130 -6.65 16.99 -12.61
CA GLU A 130 -7.19 15.70 -12.15
C GLU A 130 -6.29 14.50 -12.49
N ALA A 131 -5.05 14.72 -12.94
CA ALA A 131 -4.16 13.61 -13.27
C ALA A 131 -3.68 12.86 -12.01
N VAL A 132 -3.66 11.52 -12.09
CA VAL A 132 -3.06 10.64 -11.07
C VAL A 132 -1.62 11.09 -10.79
N LYS A 133 -1.33 11.37 -9.51
CA LYS A 133 0.00 11.81 -9.08
C LYS A 133 0.83 10.65 -8.53
N ALA A 134 0.20 9.74 -7.81
CA ALA A 134 0.87 8.57 -7.28
C ALA A 134 0.05 7.30 -7.44
N VAL A 135 0.76 6.19 -7.56
CA VAL A 135 0.19 4.84 -7.61
C VAL A 135 0.58 4.11 -6.33
N ILE A 136 -0.38 3.46 -5.72
CA ILE A 136 -0.14 2.46 -4.68
C ILE A 136 -0.42 1.10 -5.31
N TYR A 137 0.63 0.29 -5.41
CA TYR A 137 0.58 -0.99 -6.11
C TYR A 137 0.69 -2.14 -5.11
N PHE A 138 -0.28 -3.04 -5.10
CA PHE A 138 -0.27 -4.26 -4.30
C PHE A 138 -0.10 -5.46 -5.22
N ASP A 139 1.06 -6.11 -5.15
CA ASP A 139 1.30 -7.39 -5.79
C ASP A 139 0.84 -8.53 -4.90
N GLU A 140 0.23 -9.56 -5.52
CA GLU A 140 -0.37 -10.71 -4.83
C GLU A 140 -1.39 -10.29 -3.75
N ALA A 141 -2.21 -9.28 -4.05
CA ALA A 141 -3.17 -8.73 -3.09
C ALA A 141 -4.22 -9.75 -2.62
N HIS A 142 -4.52 -10.76 -3.45
CA HIS A 142 -5.44 -11.86 -3.12
C HIS A 142 -5.01 -12.63 -1.86
N GLU A 143 -3.73 -12.61 -1.49
CA GLU A 143 -3.28 -13.22 -0.24
C GLU A 143 -4.10 -12.70 0.96
N LEU A 144 -4.47 -11.41 0.94
CA LEU A 144 -5.23 -10.79 2.02
C LEU A 144 -6.66 -11.33 2.14
N SER A 145 -7.25 -11.91 1.09
CA SER A 145 -8.59 -12.51 1.21
C SER A 145 -8.58 -13.80 2.02
N ASN A 146 -7.41 -14.43 2.21
CA ASN A 146 -7.24 -15.64 3.01
C ASN A 146 -7.26 -15.38 4.52
N TYR A 147 -7.19 -14.11 4.94
CA TYR A 147 -7.10 -13.73 6.35
C TYR A 147 -8.37 -13.03 6.80
N GLN A 148 -8.95 -13.51 7.89
CA GLN A 148 -10.11 -12.89 8.53
C GLN A 148 -9.67 -11.97 9.66
N VAL A 149 -10.38 -10.87 9.84
CA VAL A 149 -10.13 -9.95 10.97
C VAL A 149 -10.66 -10.54 12.27
N GLY A 150 -11.81 -11.20 12.19
CA GLY A 150 -12.47 -11.94 13.27
C GLY A 150 -13.52 -12.90 12.70
N PRO A 151 -14.09 -13.80 13.52
CA PRO A 151 -15.11 -14.74 13.06
C PRO A 151 -16.34 -14.00 12.51
N GLY A 152 -16.69 -14.26 11.24
CA GLY A 152 -17.84 -13.63 10.57
C GLY A 152 -17.66 -12.15 10.21
N GLN A 153 -16.45 -11.61 10.34
CA GLN A 153 -16.10 -10.25 9.91
C GLN A 153 -15.56 -10.25 8.47
N LYS A 154 -15.29 -9.06 7.94
CA LYS A 154 -14.59 -8.86 6.67
C LYS A 154 -13.22 -9.55 6.66
N ASN A 155 -12.81 -9.96 5.47
CA ASN A 155 -11.43 -10.37 5.23
C ASN A 155 -10.48 -9.15 5.17
N ARG A 156 -9.17 -9.38 5.24
CA ARG A 156 -8.16 -8.29 5.26
C ARG A 156 -8.15 -7.48 3.96
N LEU A 157 -8.49 -8.08 2.82
CA LEU A 157 -8.58 -7.38 1.54
C LEU A 157 -9.75 -6.39 1.52
N GLU A 158 -10.91 -6.80 2.02
CA GLU A 158 -12.11 -5.94 2.15
C GLU A 158 -11.87 -4.78 3.11
N VAL A 159 -11.17 -5.02 4.22
CA VAL A 159 -10.75 -3.96 5.15
C VAL A 159 -9.75 -3.01 4.50
N LEU A 160 -8.78 -3.54 3.76
CA LEU A 160 -7.83 -2.71 3.01
C LEU A 160 -8.58 -1.79 2.06
N TYR A 161 -9.48 -2.31 1.22
CA TYR A 161 -10.27 -1.50 0.29
C TYR A 161 -11.14 -0.46 1.00
N SER A 162 -11.80 -0.84 2.10
CA SER A 162 -12.57 0.12 2.92
C SER A 162 -11.69 1.27 3.45
N CYS A 163 -10.44 0.97 3.82
CA CYS A 163 -9.47 1.99 4.23
C CYS A 163 -8.99 2.85 3.05
N LEU A 164 -8.83 2.28 1.87
CA LEU A 164 -8.36 3.00 0.68
C LEU A 164 -9.41 3.99 0.14
N ASP A 165 -10.70 3.72 0.38
CA ASP A 165 -11.80 4.60 -0.03
C ASP A 165 -11.68 6.03 0.54
N ILE A 166 -11.06 6.18 1.71
CA ILE A 166 -10.80 7.49 2.34
C ILE A 166 -9.94 8.38 1.43
N PHE A 167 -9.08 7.76 0.61
CA PHE A 167 -8.17 8.46 -0.28
C PHE A 167 -8.74 8.69 -1.69
N LEU A 168 -10.01 8.38 -1.95
CA LEU A 168 -10.63 8.62 -3.28
C LEU A 168 -10.66 10.11 -3.69
N SER A 169 -10.61 11.01 -2.71
CA SER A 169 -10.48 12.46 -2.95
C SER A 169 -9.06 12.91 -3.27
N CYS A 170 -8.07 12.02 -3.12
CA CYS A 170 -6.67 12.28 -3.44
C CYS A 170 -6.36 11.88 -4.88
N PRO A 171 -5.35 12.48 -5.53
CA PRO A 171 -4.89 12.08 -6.87
C PRO A 171 -4.06 10.78 -6.81
N LEU A 172 -4.62 9.74 -6.20
CA LEU A 172 -4.07 8.41 -6.05
C LEU A 172 -4.77 7.43 -6.97
N MET A 173 -4.02 6.47 -7.49
CA MET A 173 -4.55 5.28 -8.11
C MET A 173 -4.08 4.06 -7.34
N PHE A 174 -5.00 3.16 -7.03
CA PHE A 174 -4.70 1.89 -6.41
C PHE A 174 -4.72 0.80 -7.50
N ILE A 175 -3.65 0.01 -7.56
CA ILE A 175 -3.56 -1.14 -8.47
C ILE A 175 -3.33 -2.36 -7.60
N SER A 176 -4.22 -3.34 -7.67
CA SER A 176 -4.06 -4.65 -7.02
C SER A 176 -3.90 -5.71 -8.10
N THR A 177 -2.79 -6.44 -8.08
CA THR A 177 -2.59 -7.61 -8.95
C THR A 177 -2.72 -8.90 -8.16
N SER A 178 -3.19 -9.92 -8.86
CA SER A 178 -3.34 -11.27 -8.34
C SER A 178 -2.88 -12.27 -9.39
N THR A 179 -2.18 -13.32 -8.95
CA THR A 179 -1.91 -14.49 -9.79
C THR A 179 -3.01 -15.56 -9.71
N THR A 180 -4.05 -15.37 -8.89
CA THR A 180 -5.22 -16.27 -8.89
C THR A 180 -6.05 -16.08 -10.15
N SER A 181 -6.24 -17.16 -10.90
CA SER A 181 -7.11 -17.20 -12.09
C SER A 181 -8.61 -17.18 -11.76
N SER A 182 -8.97 -17.35 -10.49
CA SER A 182 -10.36 -17.47 -10.01
C SER A 182 -10.82 -16.18 -9.32
N LEU A 183 -11.14 -15.15 -10.11
CA LEU A 183 -11.65 -13.86 -9.61
C LEU A 183 -12.92 -13.99 -8.74
N TYR A 184 -13.72 -15.05 -8.91
CA TYR A 184 -14.94 -15.28 -8.12
C TYR A 184 -14.65 -15.42 -6.61
N GLN A 185 -13.48 -15.92 -6.23
CA GLN A 185 -13.08 -16.05 -4.82
C GLN A 185 -12.80 -14.69 -4.16
N MET A 186 -12.58 -13.64 -4.96
CA MET A 186 -12.39 -12.26 -4.50
C MET A 186 -13.69 -11.46 -4.49
N ALA A 187 -14.78 -12.01 -5.04
CA ALA A 187 -16.10 -11.39 -4.98
C ALA A 187 -16.85 -11.92 -3.75
N THR A 188 -17.28 -11.04 -2.86
CA THR A 188 -18.19 -11.41 -1.78
C THR A 188 -19.48 -11.97 -2.41
N PRO A 189 -19.99 -13.15 -2.02
CA PRO A 189 -21.25 -13.63 -2.54
C PRO A 189 -22.33 -12.64 -2.12
N LEU A 190 -22.98 -11.97 -3.09
CA LEU A 190 -24.23 -11.28 -2.82
C LEU A 190 -25.20 -12.33 -2.29
N CYS A 191 -25.51 -12.18 -1.01
CA CYS A 191 -26.47 -12.95 -0.23
C CYS A 191 -27.58 -13.54 -1.11
N SER A 192 -27.54 -14.86 -1.36
CA SER A 192 -28.73 -15.58 -1.80
C SER A 192 -29.69 -15.59 -0.62
N LYS A 193 -30.64 -14.66 -0.60
CA LYS A 193 -31.82 -14.79 0.23
C LYS A 193 -32.49 -16.10 -0.15
N SER A 194 -32.41 -17.05 0.78
CA SER A 194 -33.27 -18.22 0.81
C SER A 194 -34.69 -17.72 1.06
N ASP A 195 -35.45 -17.50 -0.01
CA ASP A 195 -36.90 -17.43 0.09
C ASP A 195 -37.46 -18.85 0.30
N ARG A 196 -38.55 -18.89 1.07
CA ARG A 196 -39.14 -20.03 1.78
C ARG A 196 -39.55 -21.21 0.93
#